data_AF-A0A2T2XGX4-F1
#
_entry.id   AF-A0A2T2XGX4-F1
#
_cell.length_a   1.000
_cell.length_b   1.000
_cell.length_c   1.000
_cell.angle_alpha   90.00
_cell.angle_beta   90.00
_cell.angle_gamma   90.00
#
_symmetry.space_group_name_H-M   'P 1'
#
loop_
_entity.id
_entity.type
_entity.pdbx_description
1 polymer ?
#
loop_
_entity_poly.entity_id
_entity_poly.type
_entity_poly.pdbx_seq_one_letter_code
_entity_poly.pdbx_strand_id
1 'polypeptide(L)'
;MKVKKRWMVVAGTALVLIGSYVWRTYPRSVNITLDGIQYHLGSTPGVTPVTVALHGFREQPLFGPETFFGTIDITGATLPYLANGTYQTIPLNSHFGGLIVYYTRLHQLVDYGAIYPNRGFTEFAVQEWQHSGWSSANGLVIAAPAQTQTQGLQLANKLIHAYVLPGHPLK
;
A
#
# COMPACT_ATOMS: atom_id res chain seq x y z
N MET A 1 3.03 53.24 11.08
CA MET A 1 3.59 52.37 10.00
C MET A 1 3.91 50.93 10.43
N LYS A 2 4.39 50.68 11.66
CA LYS A 2 4.79 49.33 12.13
C LYS A 2 3.65 48.30 12.20
N VAL A 3 2.42 48.74 12.49
CA VAL A 3 1.25 47.84 12.65
C VAL A 3 0.84 47.21 11.31
N LYS A 4 0.77 48.00 10.22
CA LYS A 4 0.45 47.49 8.87
C LYS A 4 1.45 46.45 8.36
N LYS A 5 2.74 46.62 8.67
CA LYS A 5 3.79 45.65 8.33
C LYS A 5 3.65 44.32 9.08
N ARG A 6 3.21 44.35 10.35
CA ARG A 6 2.91 43.14 11.14
C ARG A 6 1.72 42.37 10.57
N TRP A 7 0.65 43.06 10.18
CA TRP A 7 -0.53 42.42 9.56
C TRP A 7 -0.23 41.77 8.21
N MET A 8 0.63 42.37 7.38
CA MET A 8 1.08 41.75 6.12
C MET A 8 1.86 40.45 6.36
N VAL A 9 2.74 40.41 7.37
CA VAL A 9 3.47 39.19 7.73
C VAL A 9 2.51 38.11 8.23
N VAL A 10 1.56 38.46 9.10
CA VAL A 10 0.55 37.50 9.60
C VAL A 10 -0.30 36.93 8.47
N ALA A 11 -0.78 37.78 7.55
CA ALA A 11 -1.57 37.35 6.40
C ALA A 11 -0.76 36.45 5.45
N GLY A 12 0.51 36.78 5.20
CA GLY A 12 1.41 35.95 4.40
C GLY A 12 1.64 34.57 5.01
N THR A 13 1.91 34.51 6.32
CA THR A 13 2.06 33.23 7.03
C THR A 13 0.77 32.42 7.00
N ALA A 14 -0.40 33.05 7.21
CA ALA A 14 -1.68 32.37 7.16
C ALA A 14 -1.94 31.75 5.77
N LEU A 15 -1.63 32.46 4.68
CA LEU A 15 -1.74 31.93 3.32
C LEU A 15 -0.85 30.71 3.08
N VAL A 16 0.40 30.74 3.56
CA VAL A 16 1.33 29.60 3.44
C VAL A 16 0.81 28.39 4.23
N LEU A 17 0.28 28.60 5.44
CA LEU A 17 -0.30 27.52 6.25
C LEU A 17 -1.55 26.92 5.60
N ILE A 18 -2.44 27.74 5.04
CA ILE A 18 -3.63 27.27 4.32
C ILE A 18 -3.24 26.51 3.06
N GLY A 19 -2.30 27.04 2.27
CA GLY A 19 -1.82 26.37 1.06
C GLY A 19 -1.16 25.03 1.36
N SER A 20 -0.33 24.96 2.40
CA SER A 20 0.30 23.73 2.88
C SER A 20 -0.74 22.72 3.39
N TYR A 21 -1.76 23.18 4.11
CA TYR A 21 -2.86 22.36 4.58
C TYR A 21 -3.60 21.71 3.42
N VAL A 22 -4.05 22.50 2.44
CA VAL A 22 -4.77 22.00 1.25
C VAL A 22 -3.90 21.04 0.46
N TRP A 23 -2.64 21.39 0.19
CA TRP A 23 -1.73 20.52 -0.57
C TRP A 23 -1.51 19.15 0.10
N ARG A 24 -1.52 19.12 1.43
CA ARG A 24 -1.29 17.90 2.21
C ARG A 24 -2.54 17.02 2.27
N THR A 25 -3.72 17.61 2.41
CA THR A 25 -4.99 16.86 2.59
C THR A 25 -5.71 16.57 1.27
N TYR A 26 -5.33 17.23 0.17
CA TYR A 26 -5.98 17.02 -1.13
C TYR A 26 -5.85 15.55 -1.59
N PRO A 27 -6.97 14.89 -1.94
CA PRO A 27 -6.97 13.52 -2.45
C PRO A 27 -6.08 13.39 -3.68
N ARG A 28 -5.24 12.36 -3.71
CA ARG A 28 -4.38 12.06 -4.87
C ARG A 28 -4.92 10.85 -5.60
N SER A 29 -5.11 10.96 -6.92
CA SER A 29 -5.50 9.83 -7.73
C SER A 29 -4.39 8.78 -7.76
N VAL A 30 -4.80 7.51 -7.74
CA VAL A 30 -3.96 6.34 -7.88
C VAL A 30 -4.55 5.56 -9.06
N ASN A 31 -3.89 5.62 -10.21
CA ASN A 31 -4.29 4.92 -11.42
C ASN A 31 -3.03 4.31 -12.03
N ILE A 32 -2.66 3.14 -11.52
CA ILE A 32 -1.42 2.49 -11.89
C ILE A 32 -1.66 1.02 -12.18
N THR A 33 -0.81 0.47 -13.04
CA THR A 33 -0.73 -0.96 -13.31
C THR A 33 0.75 -1.31 -13.26
N LEU A 34 1.10 -2.22 -12.36
CA LEU A 34 2.48 -2.64 -12.14
C LEU A 34 2.60 -4.14 -12.38
N ASP A 35 3.56 -4.51 -13.20
CA ASP A 35 4.00 -5.89 -13.35
C ASP A 35 5.01 -6.22 -12.26
N GLY A 36 4.78 -7.34 -11.61
CA GLY A 36 5.57 -7.83 -10.50
C GLY A 36 5.68 -9.34 -10.53
N ILE A 37 6.11 -9.87 -9.40
CA ILE A 37 6.21 -11.30 -9.18
C ILE A 37 5.59 -11.68 -7.85
N GLN A 38 5.06 -12.89 -7.82
CA GLN A 38 4.70 -13.62 -6.62
C GLN A 38 5.73 -14.72 -6.36
N TYR A 39 6.16 -14.86 -5.11
CA TYR A 39 7.13 -15.87 -4.72
C TYR A 39 6.92 -16.31 -3.26
N HIS A 40 7.36 -17.52 -2.95
CA HIS A 40 7.37 -18.06 -1.60
C HIS A 40 8.70 -17.77 -0.89
N LEU A 41 8.62 -17.32 0.36
CA LEU A 41 9.78 -17.22 1.25
C LEU A 41 10.29 -18.62 1.63
N GLY A 42 11.61 -18.76 1.84
CA GLY A 42 12.24 -19.99 2.31
C GLY A 42 12.19 -21.23 1.40
N SER A 43 11.70 -21.12 0.16
CA SER A 43 11.60 -22.24 -0.80
C SER A 43 12.52 -22.06 -2.01
N THR A 44 12.65 -23.11 -2.84
CA THR A 44 13.41 -23.06 -4.10
C THR A 44 12.94 -21.91 -4.99
N PRO A 45 13.84 -21.26 -5.73
CA PRO A 45 13.51 -20.08 -6.52
C PRO A 45 12.47 -20.40 -7.59
N GLY A 46 11.23 -19.98 -7.31
CA GLY A 46 10.10 -20.04 -8.21
C GLY A 46 9.38 -18.69 -8.13
N VAL A 47 9.18 -18.07 -9.29
CA VAL A 47 8.46 -16.80 -9.39
C VAL A 47 7.28 -16.99 -10.35
N THR A 48 6.14 -16.45 -9.95
CA THR A 48 4.96 -16.38 -10.81
C THR A 48 4.76 -14.92 -11.21
N PRO A 49 4.72 -14.59 -12.51
CA PRO A 49 4.42 -13.24 -12.95
C PRO A 49 3.02 -12.83 -12.48
N VAL A 50 2.91 -11.64 -11.89
CA VAL A 50 1.64 -11.09 -11.41
C VAL A 50 1.52 -9.65 -11.86
N THR A 51 0.35 -9.27 -12.37
CA THR A 51 0.02 -7.89 -12.69
C THR A 51 -1.00 -7.38 -11.70
N VAL A 52 -0.69 -6.24 -11.07
CA VAL A 52 -1.59 -5.57 -10.13
C VAL A 52 -2.00 -4.21 -10.67
N ALA A 53 -3.30 -3.94 -10.70
CA ALA A 53 -3.84 -2.64 -11.02
C ALA A 53 -4.53 -2.01 -9.81
N LEU A 54 -4.23 -0.74 -9.56
CA LEU A 54 -4.84 0.06 -8.51
C LEU A 54 -5.53 1.26 -9.16
N HIS A 55 -6.84 1.37 -8.97
CA HIS A 55 -7.66 2.45 -9.54
C HIS A 55 -8.48 3.11 -8.45
N GLY A 56 -8.23 4.40 -8.19
CA GLY A 56 -8.91 5.11 -7.13
C GLY A 56 -8.20 6.38 -6.69
N PHE A 57 -8.28 6.68 -5.41
CA PHE A 57 -7.65 7.83 -4.80
C PHE A 57 -7.21 7.52 -3.37
N ARG A 58 -6.33 8.38 -2.88
CA ARG A 58 -5.66 8.24 -1.60
C ARG A 58 -5.83 9.54 -0.83
N GLU A 59 -6.38 9.42 0.36
CA GLU A 59 -6.61 10.54 1.26
C GLU A 59 -5.61 10.52 2.40
N GLN A 60 -5.00 11.67 2.66
CA GLN A 60 -4.07 11.85 3.77
C GLN A 60 -4.66 12.87 4.74
N PRO A 61 -5.49 12.43 5.72
CA PRO A 61 -6.07 13.36 6.68
C PRO A 61 -4.97 13.99 7.55
N LEU A 62 -5.26 15.15 8.13
CA LEU A 62 -4.32 15.82 9.04
C LEU A 62 -4.07 15.00 10.31
N PHE A 63 -5.10 14.27 10.74
CA PHE A 63 -5.10 13.37 11.88
C PHE A 63 -5.71 12.04 11.45
N GLY A 64 -5.05 10.93 11.75
CA GLY A 64 -5.50 9.58 11.40
C GLY A 64 -4.68 8.93 10.27
N PRO A 65 -5.00 7.67 9.94
CA PRO A 65 -4.28 6.91 8.93
C PRO A 65 -4.57 7.42 7.51
N GLU A 66 -3.58 7.28 6.64
CA GLU A 66 -3.78 7.45 5.20
C GLU A 66 -4.75 6.36 4.71
N THR A 67 -5.67 6.69 3.82
CA THR A 67 -6.68 5.72 3.36
C THR A 67 -6.70 5.67 1.83
N PHE A 68 -6.64 4.45 1.29
CA PHE A 68 -6.87 4.19 -0.13
C PHE A 68 -8.34 3.84 -0.34
N PHE A 69 -8.91 4.42 -1.39
CA PHE A 69 -10.28 4.20 -1.81
C PHE A 69 -10.28 3.87 -3.30
N GLY A 70 -10.65 2.64 -3.67
CA GLY A 70 -10.59 2.22 -5.06
C GLY A 70 -10.71 0.73 -5.27
N THR A 71 -10.44 0.29 -6.49
CA THR A 71 -10.35 -1.13 -6.83
C THR A 71 -8.90 -1.58 -6.81
N ILE A 72 -8.73 -2.83 -6.43
CA ILE A 72 -7.47 -3.57 -6.51
C ILE A 72 -7.75 -4.75 -7.42
N ASP A 73 -6.94 -4.89 -8.45
CA ASP A 73 -7.00 -6.03 -9.35
C ASP A 73 -5.67 -6.77 -9.28
N ILE A 74 -5.70 -8.06 -9.00
CA ILE A 74 -4.52 -8.93 -8.95
C ILE A 74 -4.76 -10.09 -9.91
N THR A 75 -3.90 -10.18 -10.93
CA THR A 75 -4.01 -11.18 -12.01
C THR A 75 -2.72 -11.96 -12.14
N GLY A 76 -2.82 -13.27 -12.42
CA GLY A 76 -1.67 -14.17 -12.52
C GLY A 76 -1.20 -14.78 -11.19
N ALA A 77 -1.75 -14.34 -10.05
CA ALA A 77 -1.43 -14.92 -8.74
C ALA A 77 -1.93 -16.36 -8.61
N THR A 78 -1.14 -17.19 -7.93
CA THR A 78 -1.42 -18.60 -7.64
C THR A 78 -2.72 -18.75 -6.83
N LEU A 79 -2.95 -17.88 -5.84
CA LEU A 79 -4.22 -17.74 -5.16
C LEU A 79 -5.05 -16.68 -5.90
N PRO A 80 -6.20 -17.03 -6.50
CA PRO A 80 -7.00 -16.07 -7.24
C PRO A 80 -7.57 -15.01 -6.29
N TYR A 81 -7.38 -13.75 -6.65
CA TYR A 81 -8.02 -12.64 -5.95
C TYR A 81 -9.46 -12.45 -6.44
N LEU A 82 -10.44 -12.87 -5.62
CA LEU A 82 -11.85 -12.91 -6.03
C LEU A 82 -12.54 -11.55 -5.96
N ALA A 83 -11.86 -10.52 -5.44
CA ALA A 83 -12.37 -9.16 -5.32
C ALA A 83 -11.93 -8.22 -6.46
N ASN A 84 -11.38 -8.76 -7.55
CA ASN A 84 -11.11 -7.99 -8.77
C ASN A 84 -12.35 -7.16 -9.17
N GLY A 85 -12.14 -5.88 -9.47
CA GLY A 85 -13.16 -4.89 -9.82
C GLY A 85 -14.04 -4.42 -8.66
N THR A 86 -13.79 -4.89 -7.42
CA THR A 86 -14.58 -4.52 -6.25
C THR A 86 -13.95 -3.32 -5.55
N TYR A 87 -14.77 -2.31 -5.29
CA TYR A 87 -14.34 -1.12 -4.56
C TYR A 87 -14.05 -1.45 -3.10
N GLN A 88 -12.91 -0.99 -2.61
CA GLN A 88 -12.39 -1.25 -1.27
C GLN A 88 -11.88 0.03 -0.63
N THR A 89 -12.01 0.06 0.69
CA THR A 89 -11.46 1.11 1.55
C THR A 89 -10.39 0.48 2.42
N ILE A 90 -9.13 0.87 2.19
CA ILE A 90 -7.99 0.31 2.90
C ILE A 90 -7.32 1.41 3.73
N PRO A 91 -7.49 1.40 5.05
CA PRO A 91 -6.71 2.26 5.93
C PRO A 91 -5.27 1.74 5.99
N LEU A 92 -4.32 2.55 5.56
CA LEU A 92 -2.89 2.30 5.65
C LEU A 92 -2.38 2.71 7.03
N ASN A 93 -2.17 1.72 7.89
CA ASN A 93 -1.60 1.93 9.20
C ASN A 93 -0.07 1.86 9.16
N SER A 94 0.59 2.81 9.81
CA SER A 94 2.05 2.88 9.96
C SER A 94 2.69 1.69 10.69
N HIS A 95 1.92 0.75 11.25
CA HIS A 95 2.41 -0.38 12.04
C HIS A 95 2.15 -1.75 11.40
N PHE A 96 1.25 -1.83 10.42
CA PHE A 96 0.90 -3.11 9.78
C PHE A 96 0.54 -3.01 8.30
N GLY A 97 0.69 -1.84 7.68
CA GLY A 97 0.27 -1.61 6.29
C GLY A 97 -1.25 -1.48 6.18
N GLY A 98 -1.79 -1.79 5.00
CA GLY A 98 -3.23 -1.84 4.75
C GLY A 98 -3.73 -3.27 4.66
N LEU A 99 -4.77 -3.63 5.41
CA LEU A 99 -5.39 -4.95 5.28
C LEU A 99 -6.28 -5.00 4.04
N ILE A 100 -6.08 -6.03 3.20
CA ILE A 100 -6.93 -6.33 2.05
C ILE A 100 -7.98 -7.34 2.50
N VAL A 101 -9.17 -6.83 2.81
CA VAL A 101 -10.30 -7.64 3.26
C VAL A 101 -11.48 -7.39 2.33
N TYR A 102 -12.12 -8.46 1.88
CA TYR A 102 -13.28 -8.37 1.00
C TYR A 102 -14.35 -9.40 1.36
N TYR A 103 -15.58 -9.15 0.90
CA TYR A 103 -16.68 -10.10 1.03
C TYR A 103 -16.84 -10.90 -0.26
N THR A 104 -16.96 -12.22 -0.13
CA THR A 104 -17.32 -13.08 -1.27
C THR A 104 -18.79 -12.90 -1.63
N ARG A 105 -19.22 -13.46 -2.78
CA ARG A 105 -20.64 -13.51 -3.17
C ARG A 105 -21.53 -14.19 -2.11
N LEU A 106 -20.95 -15.06 -1.28
CA LEU A 106 -21.63 -15.76 -0.19
C LEU A 106 -21.59 -14.96 1.13
N HIS A 107 -21.21 -13.68 1.10
CA HIS A 107 -21.10 -12.79 2.26
C HIS A 107 -20.09 -13.29 3.33
N GLN A 108 -19.10 -14.07 2.90
CA GLN A 108 -18.01 -14.50 3.77
C GLN A 108 -16.91 -13.46 3.73
N LEU A 109 -16.47 -13.01 4.91
CA LEU A 109 -15.30 -12.15 5.05
C LEU A 109 -14.05 -12.97 4.71
N VAL A 110 -13.32 -12.54 3.70
CA VAL A 110 -12.04 -13.12 3.30
C VAL A 110 -10.95 -12.11 3.56
N ASP A 111 -9.97 -12.53 4.35
CA ASP A 111 -8.74 -11.81 4.55
C ASP A 111 -7.71 -12.31 3.53
N TYR A 112 -7.34 -11.45 2.59
CA TYR A 112 -6.38 -11.81 1.56
C TYR A 112 -4.94 -11.58 2.03
N GLY A 113 -4.72 -10.61 2.92
CA GLY A 113 -3.38 -10.21 3.30
C GLY A 113 -3.21 -8.73 3.59
N ALA A 114 -1.95 -8.29 3.61
CA ALA A 114 -1.59 -6.90 3.89
C ALA A 114 -0.78 -6.28 2.76
N ILE A 115 -1.16 -5.07 2.32
CA ILE A 115 -0.45 -4.26 1.33
C ILE A 115 0.43 -3.20 2.00
N TYR A 116 1.62 -3.05 1.43
CA TYR A 116 2.67 -2.12 1.87
C TYR A 116 3.09 -1.26 0.68
N PRO A 117 2.31 -0.22 0.32
CA PRO A 117 2.67 0.66 -0.78
C PRO A 117 3.72 1.69 -0.33
N ASN A 118 4.50 2.21 -1.27
CA ASN A 118 5.22 3.46 -1.03
C ASN A 118 4.23 4.64 -1.06
N ARG A 119 4.67 5.84 -0.64
CA ARG A 119 3.80 7.03 -0.60
C ARG A 119 3.19 7.40 -1.96
N GLY A 120 3.88 7.11 -3.07
CA GLY A 120 3.40 7.40 -4.42
C GLY A 120 2.55 6.30 -5.03
N PHE A 121 2.34 5.19 -4.32
CA PHE A 121 1.80 3.93 -4.84
C PHE A 121 2.59 3.32 -6.01
N THR A 122 3.74 3.87 -6.40
CA THR A 122 4.52 3.39 -7.56
C THR A 122 5.29 2.10 -7.29
N GLU A 123 5.31 1.66 -6.04
CA GLU A 123 5.90 0.42 -5.57
C GLU A 123 5.00 -0.12 -4.47
N PHE A 124 4.79 -1.44 -4.41
CA PHE A 124 4.12 -2.07 -3.29
C PHE A 124 4.62 -3.50 -3.06
N ALA A 125 4.38 -3.99 -1.86
CA ALA A 125 4.45 -5.40 -1.53
C ALA A 125 3.13 -5.86 -0.92
N VAL A 126 2.73 -7.11 -1.18
CA VAL A 126 1.58 -7.74 -0.55
C VAL A 126 2.05 -8.99 0.16
N GLN A 127 1.76 -9.10 1.46
CA GLN A 127 1.87 -10.36 2.19
C GLN A 127 0.56 -11.10 2.00
N GLU A 128 0.56 -12.22 1.29
CA GLU A 128 -0.65 -13.00 1.03
C GLU A 128 -0.87 -14.04 2.13
N TRP A 129 -2.03 -13.99 2.77
CA TRP A 129 -2.35 -14.92 3.85
C TRP A 129 -2.96 -16.20 3.29
N GLN A 130 -2.27 -17.31 3.52
CA GLN A 130 -2.78 -18.64 3.24
C GLN A 130 -3.60 -19.16 4.44
N HIS A 131 -4.43 -20.18 4.21
CA HIS A 131 -5.25 -20.81 5.26
C HIS A 131 -4.44 -21.32 6.48
N SER A 132 -3.12 -21.50 6.35
CA SER A 132 -2.20 -21.93 7.40
C SER A 132 -1.46 -20.79 8.13
N GLY A 133 -1.87 -19.54 7.93
CA GLY A 133 -1.19 -18.36 8.48
C GLY A 133 0.00 -17.89 7.63
N TRP A 134 0.60 -16.76 8.00
CA TRP A 134 1.72 -16.14 7.29
C TRP A 134 2.94 -16.01 8.23
N SER A 135 4.13 -16.33 7.74
CA SER A 135 5.39 -16.05 8.46
C SER A 135 6.46 -15.54 7.50
N SER A 136 7.48 -14.86 8.04
CA SER A 136 8.63 -14.40 7.26
C SER A 136 9.52 -15.53 6.72
N ALA A 137 9.24 -16.80 7.08
CA ALA A 137 10.02 -17.97 6.64
C ALA A 137 9.33 -18.79 5.54
N ASN A 138 8.00 -18.68 5.38
CA ASN A 138 7.23 -19.48 4.41
C ASN A 138 6.07 -18.73 3.75
N GLY A 139 5.91 -17.44 4.07
CA GLY A 139 4.84 -16.61 3.55
C GLY A 139 4.94 -16.41 2.05
N LEU A 140 3.78 -16.18 1.43
CA LEU A 140 3.67 -15.80 0.03
C LEU A 140 3.71 -14.27 -0.07
N VAL A 141 4.47 -13.77 -1.03
CA VAL A 141 4.69 -12.33 -1.22
C VAL A 141 4.53 -11.97 -2.68
N ILE A 142 3.74 -10.92 -2.95
CA ILE A 142 3.74 -10.20 -4.23
C ILE A 142 4.60 -8.96 -4.06
N ALA A 143 5.50 -8.70 -4.99
CA ALA A 143 6.27 -7.46 -5.04
C ALA A 143 6.19 -6.87 -6.44
N ALA A 144 5.89 -5.57 -6.53
CA ALA A 144 5.85 -4.86 -7.81
C ALA A 144 6.40 -3.42 -7.67
N PRO A 145 7.20 -2.95 -8.64
CA PRO A 145 7.70 -3.68 -9.80
C PRO A 145 8.87 -4.61 -9.43
N ALA A 146 8.86 -5.85 -9.93
CA ALA A 146 9.98 -6.79 -9.76
C ALA A 146 9.94 -7.88 -10.84
N GLN A 147 11.11 -8.36 -11.28
CA GLN A 147 11.23 -9.42 -12.29
C GLN A 147 11.90 -10.68 -11.75
N THR A 148 12.63 -10.57 -10.63
CA THR A 148 13.34 -11.69 -10.01
C THR A 148 13.05 -11.76 -8.53
N GLN A 149 13.11 -12.96 -7.95
CA GLN A 149 12.88 -13.16 -6.52
C GLN A 149 13.77 -12.26 -5.65
N THR A 150 15.04 -12.08 -6.03
CA THR A 150 15.96 -11.19 -5.31
C THR A 150 15.49 -9.73 -5.33
N GLN A 151 15.05 -9.23 -6.49
CA GLN A 151 14.47 -7.87 -6.59
C GLN A 151 13.20 -7.75 -5.76
N GLY A 152 12.31 -8.75 -5.84
CA GLY A 152 11.08 -8.80 -5.06
C GLY A 152 11.35 -8.79 -3.56
N LEU A 153 12.32 -9.59 -3.09
CA LEU A 153 12.71 -9.67 -1.69
C LEU A 153 13.30 -8.35 -1.17
N GLN A 154 14.19 -7.72 -1.94
CA GLN A 154 14.74 -6.41 -1.58
C GLN A 154 13.65 -5.34 -1.51
N LEU A 155 12.73 -5.32 -2.47
CA LEU A 155 11.62 -4.38 -2.52
C LEU A 155 10.65 -4.60 -1.36
N ALA A 156 10.25 -5.84 -1.10
CA ALA A 156 9.37 -6.19 -0.01
C ALA A 156 9.98 -5.84 1.35
N ASN A 157 11.27 -6.14 1.57
CA ASN A 157 11.97 -5.74 2.78
C ASN A 157 12.00 -4.22 2.96
N LYS A 158 12.33 -3.45 1.91
CA LYS A 158 12.31 -1.98 1.93
C LYS A 158 10.94 -1.45 2.36
N LEU A 159 9.87 -1.99 1.76
CA LEU A 159 8.51 -1.50 1.97
C LEU A 159 7.96 -1.94 3.33
N ILE A 160 8.04 -3.22 3.67
CA ILE A 160 7.50 -3.75 4.94
C ILE A 160 8.22 -3.15 6.15
N HIS A 161 9.54 -2.95 6.09
CA HIS A 161 10.28 -2.29 7.18
C HIS A 161 9.84 -0.85 7.42
N ALA A 162 9.28 -0.16 6.43
CA ALA A 162 8.73 1.17 6.63
C ALA A 162 7.44 1.16 7.47
N TYR A 163 6.80 -0.01 7.61
CA TYR A 163 5.54 -0.19 8.32
C TYR A 163 5.64 -1.10 9.55
N VAL A 164 6.68 -1.92 9.72
CA VAL A 164 6.80 -2.86 10.85
C VAL A 164 8.00 -2.50 11.72
N LEU A 165 7.88 -2.66 13.05
CA LEU A 165 8.97 -2.43 13.99
C LEU A 165 10.23 -3.23 13.60
N PRO A 166 11.44 -2.64 13.71
CA PRO A 166 12.68 -3.30 13.30
C PRO A 166 12.92 -4.60 14.08
N GLY A 167 13.08 -5.73 13.38
CA GLY A 167 13.43 -7.00 14.03
C GLY A 167 13.40 -8.27 13.17
N HIS A 168 12.66 -8.30 12.06
CA HIS A 168 12.47 -9.54 11.29
C HIS A 168 12.48 -9.30 9.76
N PRO A 169 13.66 -9.19 9.12
CA PRO A 169 13.73 -9.15 7.67
C PRO A 169 13.19 -10.46 7.08
N LEU A 170 12.49 -10.34 5.94
CA LEU A 170 12.11 -11.49 5.12
C LEU A 170 13.36 -12.21 4.65
N LYS A 171 13.36 -13.54 4.72
CA LYS A 171 14.49 -14.40 4.36
C LYS A 171 14.20 -15.24 3.12
#